data_AF-A0A7J4DFM9-F1
#
_entry.id   AF-A0A7J4DFM9-F1
#
_cell.length_a   1.000
_cell.length_b   1.000
_cell.length_c   1.000
_cell.angle_alpha   90.00
_cell.angle_beta   90.00
_cell.angle_gamma   90.00
#
_symmetry.space_group_name_H-M   'P 1'
#
loop_
_entity.id
_entity.type
_entity.pdbx_description
1 polymer ?
#
loop_
_entity_poly.entity_id
_entity_poly.type
_entity_poly.pdbx_seq_one_letter_code
_entity_poly.pdbx_strand_id
1 'polypeptide(L)'
;FGFTFSVKLMEGTEHDAAAEYRELGLYDIAEEEEAHEQNMIDMLDEERLRYSGSVVLGMSDALIELTGALAGLTFALQSLQLVALAGLVTGIAAAFSMGASEYLSSRAEKKAESAIKAAFFTWLSYLVTVFLLVGPYLVFQVDSPDFHGLEPHVQALMCTFAIGLLIVAVFNIYVSVVEEVSFRSRFLEMTGILGVVSLISYGIGIALRGMLGIEI
;
A
#
# COMPACT_ATOMS: atom_id res chain seq x y z
N PHE A 1 -5.06 13.21 -6.40
CA PHE A 1 -4.98 12.85 -7.82
C PHE A 1 -4.27 13.96 -8.58
N GLY A 2 -3.33 13.63 -9.48
CA GLY A 2 -2.47 14.59 -10.19
C GLY A 2 -2.70 14.60 -11.70
N PHE A 3 -2.04 15.53 -12.41
CA PHE A 3 -2.11 15.67 -13.88
C PHE A 3 -1.81 14.34 -14.60
N THR A 4 -0.69 13.70 -14.26
CA THR A 4 -0.28 12.37 -14.79
C THR A 4 -1.35 11.30 -14.64
N PHE A 5 -2.01 11.22 -13.47
CA PHE A 5 -3.07 10.24 -13.24
C PHE A 5 -4.30 10.53 -14.11
N SER A 6 -4.65 11.80 -14.29
CA SER A 6 -5.83 12.20 -15.06
C SER A 6 -5.63 11.92 -16.55
N VAL A 7 -4.44 12.25 -17.06
CA VAL A 7 -4.02 11.93 -18.43
C VAL A 7 -4.04 10.42 -18.66
N LYS A 8 -3.31 9.64 -17.85
CA LYS A 8 -3.28 8.17 -17.98
C LYS A 8 -4.65 7.50 -17.85
N LEU A 9 -5.55 8.05 -17.03
CA LEU A 9 -6.91 7.55 -16.90
C LEU A 9 -7.75 7.78 -18.18
N MET A 10 -7.57 8.93 -18.82
CA MET A 10 -8.24 9.25 -20.09
C MET A 10 -7.71 8.33 -21.20
N GLU A 11 -6.38 8.25 -21.36
CA GLU A 11 -5.72 7.36 -22.34
C GLU A 11 -6.11 5.90 -22.15
N GLY A 12 -6.09 5.37 -20.92
CA GLY A 12 -6.48 3.98 -20.66
C GLY A 12 -7.95 3.66 -20.92
N THR A 13 -8.79 4.67 -21.17
CA THR A 13 -10.19 4.51 -21.59
C THR A 13 -10.35 4.58 -23.11
N GLU A 14 -9.42 5.23 -23.81
CA GLU A 14 -9.36 5.25 -25.27
C GLU A 14 -8.82 3.92 -25.79
N HIS A 15 -9.65 3.23 -26.57
CA HIS A 15 -9.35 1.89 -27.05
C HIS A 15 -8.58 1.99 -28.36
N ASP A 16 -7.25 2.18 -28.31
CA ASP A 16 -6.33 2.22 -29.47
C ASP A 16 -6.92 3.00 -30.67
N ALA A 17 -7.32 4.26 -30.42
CA ALA A 17 -8.05 5.10 -31.37
C ALA A 17 -7.27 5.29 -32.68
N ALA A 18 -5.93 5.37 -32.61
CA ALA A 18 -5.06 5.44 -33.77
C ALA A 18 -5.17 4.21 -34.68
N ALA A 19 -5.30 3.00 -34.12
CA ALA A 19 -5.54 1.79 -34.90
C ALA A 19 -6.91 1.80 -35.58
N GLU A 20 -7.96 2.26 -34.89
CA GLU A 20 -9.31 2.39 -35.46
C GLU A 20 -9.34 3.40 -36.62
N TYR A 21 -8.68 4.56 -36.48
CA TYR A 21 -8.56 5.53 -37.56
C TYR A 21 -7.81 4.99 -38.78
N ARG A 22 -6.77 4.16 -38.57
CA ARG A 22 -6.06 3.47 -39.66
C ARG A 22 -6.94 2.47 -40.40
N GLU A 23 -7.76 1.70 -39.68
CA GLU A 23 -8.71 0.77 -40.30
C GLU A 23 -9.78 1.49 -41.12
N LEU A 24 -10.19 2.69 -40.68
CA LEU A 24 -11.14 3.54 -41.39
C LEU A 24 -10.50 4.32 -42.57
N GLY A 25 -9.20 4.20 -42.79
CA GLY A 25 -8.46 4.90 -43.86
C GLY A 25 -8.21 6.38 -43.57
N LEU A 26 -8.36 6.82 -42.32
CA LEU A 26 -8.16 8.19 -41.85
C LEU A 26 -6.72 8.36 -41.34
N TYR A 27 -5.74 8.14 -42.22
CA TYR A 27 -4.32 8.13 -41.86
C TYR A 27 -3.83 9.45 -41.24
N ASP A 28 -4.27 10.59 -41.78
CA ASP A 28 -3.89 11.91 -41.26
C ASP A 28 -4.34 12.12 -39.80
N ILE A 29 -5.54 11.60 -39.45
CA ILE A 29 -6.08 11.69 -38.09
C ILE A 29 -5.36 10.70 -37.17
N ALA A 30 -5.02 9.51 -37.67
CA ALA A 30 -4.24 8.53 -36.90
C ALA A 30 -2.84 9.03 -36.55
N GLU A 31 -2.16 9.73 -37.47
CA GLU A 31 -0.86 10.37 -37.19
C GLU A 31 -0.98 11.54 -36.21
N GLU A 32 -2.06 12.33 -36.30
CA GLU A 32 -2.35 13.40 -35.34
C GLU A 32 -2.60 12.84 -33.93
N GLU A 33 -3.31 11.72 -33.81
CA GLU A 33 -3.57 11.01 -32.54
C GLU A 33 -2.28 10.47 -31.90
N GLU A 34 -1.42 9.78 -32.66
CA GLU A 34 -0.11 9.31 -32.16
C GLU A 34 0.80 10.47 -31.72
N ALA A 35 0.77 11.59 -32.47
CA ALA A 35 1.51 12.78 -32.08
C ALA A 35 0.93 13.44 -30.82
N HIS A 36 -0.40 13.37 -30.63
CA HIS A 36 -1.06 13.86 -29.41
C HIS A 36 -0.63 13.04 -28.18
N GLU A 37 -0.69 11.72 -28.28
CA GLU A 37 -0.31 10.78 -27.22
C GLU A 37 1.19 10.96 -26.86
N GLN A 38 2.07 11.05 -27.86
CA GLN A 38 3.51 11.25 -27.61
C GLN A 38 3.78 12.58 -26.89
N ASN A 39 3.12 13.67 -27.28
CA ASN A 39 3.26 14.96 -26.59
C ASN A 39 2.73 14.89 -25.14
N MET A 40 1.64 14.15 -24.91
CA MET A 40 1.10 13.92 -23.57
C MET A 40 2.06 13.13 -22.68
N ILE A 41 2.72 12.10 -23.22
CA ILE A 41 3.77 11.34 -22.53
C ILE A 41 4.98 12.23 -22.21
N ASP A 42 5.43 13.06 -23.14
CA ASP A 42 6.57 13.97 -22.94
C ASP A 42 6.27 15.05 -21.89
N MET A 43 5.00 15.38 -21.66
CA MET A 43 4.55 16.26 -20.58
C MET A 43 4.48 15.56 -19.21
N LEU A 44 4.64 14.23 -19.15
CA LEU A 44 4.65 13.51 -17.88
C LEU A 44 5.98 13.74 -17.15
N ASP A 45 5.87 14.40 -16.00
CA ASP A 45 7.00 14.69 -15.12
C ASP A 45 7.56 13.40 -14.48
N GLU A 46 8.77 12.99 -14.91
CA GLU A 46 9.53 11.87 -14.33
C GLU A 46 9.67 11.97 -12.80
N GLU A 47 9.69 13.19 -12.26
CA GLU A 47 9.79 13.44 -10.82
C GLU A 47 8.54 12.92 -10.08
N ARG A 48 7.34 13.16 -10.63
CA ARG A 48 6.08 12.68 -10.05
C ARG A 48 5.89 11.18 -10.18
N LEU A 49 6.30 10.60 -11.32
CA LEU A 49 6.25 9.16 -11.52
C LEU A 49 7.18 8.43 -10.51
N ARG A 50 8.37 8.98 -10.27
CA ARG A 50 9.29 8.46 -9.26
C ARG A 50 8.70 8.53 -7.84
N TYR A 51 8.05 9.64 -7.46
CA TYR A 51 7.44 9.75 -6.13
C TYR A 51 6.23 8.85 -5.96
N SER A 52 5.46 8.64 -7.03
CA SER A 52 4.45 7.61 -7.07
C SER A 52 5.03 6.25 -6.67
N GLY A 53 6.16 5.85 -7.27
CA GLY A 53 6.88 4.62 -6.91
C GLY A 53 7.34 4.56 -5.45
N SER A 54 7.89 5.64 -4.90
CA SER A 54 8.33 5.69 -3.49
C SER A 54 7.14 5.56 -2.51
N VAL A 55 6.00 6.22 -2.80
CA VAL A 55 4.75 6.05 -2.03
C VAL A 55 4.27 4.60 -2.10
N VAL A 56 4.34 4.02 -3.30
CA VAL A 56 3.91 2.66 -3.59
C VAL A 56 4.68 1.63 -2.78
N LEU A 57 5.99 1.78 -2.76
CA LEU A 57 6.90 0.94 -2.02
C LEU A 57 6.60 1.02 -0.51
N GLY A 58 6.55 2.24 0.04
CA GLY A 58 6.33 2.47 1.47
C GLY A 58 5.01 1.90 2.00
N MET A 59 3.94 2.05 1.21
CA MET A 59 2.62 1.58 1.60
C MET A 59 2.50 0.06 1.53
N SER A 60 2.98 -0.55 0.43
CA SER A 60 2.88 -2.00 0.22
C SER A 60 3.64 -2.79 1.28
N ASP A 61 4.83 -2.32 1.64
CA ASP A 61 5.66 -2.92 2.68
C ASP A 61 4.98 -2.82 4.05
N ALA A 62 4.53 -1.61 4.43
CA ALA A 62 3.79 -1.39 5.67
C ALA A 62 2.55 -2.28 5.77
N LEU A 63 1.78 -2.42 4.70
CA LEU A 63 0.58 -3.26 4.69
C LEU A 63 0.89 -4.71 5.01
N ILE A 64 1.89 -5.29 4.34
CA ILE A 64 2.23 -6.70 4.51
C ILE A 64 2.85 -6.93 5.90
N GLU A 65 3.81 -6.08 6.27
CA GLU A 65 4.56 -6.21 7.54
C GLU A 65 3.65 -5.98 8.76
N LEU A 66 2.95 -4.84 8.83
CA LEU A 66 2.15 -4.49 10.00
C LEU A 66 0.90 -5.35 10.12
N THR A 67 0.23 -5.71 9.02
CA THR A 67 -0.94 -6.58 9.12
C THR A 67 -0.54 -7.96 9.66
N GLY A 68 0.57 -8.51 9.18
CA GLY A 68 1.12 -9.76 9.70
C GLY A 68 1.53 -9.65 11.17
N ALA A 69 2.26 -8.59 11.54
CA ALA A 69 2.69 -8.36 12.91
C ALA A 69 1.51 -8.18 13.87
N LEU A 70 0.52 -7.35 13.50
CA LEU A 70 -0.68 -7.13 14.30
C LEU A 70 -1.51 -8.41 14.43
N ALA A 71 -1.61 -9.24 13.38
CA ALA A 71 -2.23 -10.55 13.48
C ALA A 71 -1.51 -11.41 14.53
N GLY A 72 -0.19 -11.59 14.44
CA GLY A 72 0.57 -12.39 15.41
C GLY A 72 0.49 -11.84 16.85
N LEU A 73 0.66 -10.53 17.01
CA LEU A 73 0.62 -9.84 18.31
C LEU A 73 -0.75 -9.92 18.95
N THR A 74 -1.84 -9.82 18.18
CA THR A 74 -3.21 -9.88 18.71
C THR A 74 -3.48 -11.17 19.45
N PHE A 75 -3.03 -12.30 18.91
CA PHE A 75 -3.24 -13.60 19.56
C PHE A 75 -2.18 -13.92 20.61
N ALA A 76 -0.96 -13.41 20.44
CA ALA A 76 0.09 -13.56 21.44
C ALA A 76 -0.23 -12.78 22.72
N LEU A 77 -0.76 -11.56 22.60
CA LEU A 77 -0.92 -10.63 23.71
C LEU A 77 -2.37 -10.48 24.21
N GLN A 78 -3.38 -10.76 23.37
CA GLN A 78 -4.82 -10.65 23.66
C GLN A 78 -5.26 -9.31 24.31
N SER A 79 -4.42 -8.28 24.22
CA SER A 79 -4.63 -6.97 24.84
C SER A 79 -4.51 -5.89 23.79
N LEU A 80 -5.62 -5.17 23.56
CA LEU A 80 -5.70 -4.07 22.59
C LEU A 80 -4.59 -3.04 22.80
N GLN A 81 -4.31 -2.68 24.07
CA GLN A 81 -3.31 -1.68 24.42
C GLN A 81 -1.88 -2.16 24.15
N LEU A 82 -1.57 -3.41 24.50
CA LEU A 82 -0.23 -3.96 24.25
C LEU A 82 0.02 -4.15 22.75
N VAL A 83 -1.00 -4.57 22.00
CA VAL A 83 -0.91 -4.71 20.55
C VAL A 83 -0.73 -3.33 19.88
N ALA A 84 -1.51 -2.33 20.29
CA ALA A 84 -1.37 -0.98 19.78
C ALA A 84 0.00 -0.38 20.09
N LEU A 85 0.49 -0.54 21.32
CA LEU A 85 1.81 -0.09 21.73
C LEU A 85 2.91 -0.75 20.89
N ALA A 86 2.88 -2.09 20.80
CA ALA A 86 3.86 -2.84 20.02
C ALA A 86 3.81 -2.43 18.55
N GLY A 87 2.62 -2.37 17.94
CA GLY A 87 2.42 -2.00 16.54
C GLY A 87 2.85 -0.57 16.21
N LEU A 88 2.60 0.41 17.10
CA LEU A 88 3.07 1.77 16.91
C LEU A 88 4.59 1.86 17.01
N VAL A 89 5.19 1.23 18.03
CA VAL A 89 6.65 1.26 18.21
C VAL A 89 7.36 0.59 17.04
N THR A 90 6.93 -0.60 16.63
CA THR A 90 7.54 -1.31 15.50
C THR A 90 7.27 -0.59 14.19
N GLY A 91 6.03 -0.17 13.93
CA GLY A 91 5.67 0.47 12.67
C GLY A 91 6.30 1.85 12.47
N ILE A 92 6.40 2.67 13.52
CA ILE A 92 7.08 3.97 13.42
C ILE A 92 8.58 3.76 13.18
N ALA A 93 9.21 2.81 13.89
CA ALA A 93 10.62 2.48 13.69
C ALA A 93 10.88 1.97 12.25
N ALA A 94 10.02 1.08 11.74
CA ALA A 94 10.09 0.57 10.39
C ALA A 94 9.92 1.68 9.35
N ALA A 95 8.97 2.61 9.53
CA ALA A 95 8.79 3.76 8.64
C ALA A 95 10.08 4.59 8.50
N PHE A 96 10.75 4.90 9.62
CA PHE A 96 12.02 5.62 9.61
C PHE A 96 13.13 4.82 8.92
N SER A 97 13.22 3.51 9.20
CA SER A 97 14.18 2.61 8.55
C SER A 97 13.99 2.58 7.04
N MET A 98 12.75 2.48 6.58
CA MET A 98 12.43 2.41 5.16
C MET A 98 12.69 3.73 4.44
N GLY A 99 12.31 4.87 5.05
CA GLY A 99 12.65 6.19 4.51
C GLY A 99 14.16 6.40 4.41
N ALA A 100 14.92 5.99 5.43
CA ALA A 100 16.38 6.05 5.39
C ALA A 100 16.97 5.14 4.29
N SER A 101 16.39 3.96 4.10
CA SER A 101 16.82 2.99 3.07
C SER A 101 16.56 3.53 1.66
N GLU A 102 15.40 4.15 1.44
CA GLU A 102 15.04 4.80 0.18
C GLU A 102 15.98 5.99 -0.12
N TYR A 103 16.31 6.79 0.89
CA TYR A 103 17.27 7.88 0.75
C TYR A 103 18.65 7.37 0.30
N LEU A 104 19.16 6.33 0.97
CA LEU A 104 20.47 5.74 0.66
C LEU A 104 20.48 5.14 -0.75
N SER A 105 19.42 4.41 -1.12
CA SER A 105 19.25 3.82 -2.45
C SER A 105 19.20 4.89 -3.54
N SER A 106 18.32 5.89 -3.40
CA SER A 106 18.17 6.99 -4.36
C SER A 106 19.45 7.81 -4.52
N ARG A 107 20.22 8.00 -3.44
CA ARG A 107 21.50 8.69 -3.48
C ARG A 107 22.58 7.88 -4.21
N ALA A 108 22.60 6.56 -4.05
CA ALA A 108 23.53 5.68 -4.75
C ALA A 108 23.31 5.69 -6.28
N GLU A 109 22.06 5.85 -6.73
CA GLU A 109 21.69 5.98 -8.14
C GLU A 109 22.02 7.34 -8.78
N LYS A 110 22.78 8.22 -8.10
CA LYS A 110 23.13 9.58 -8.55
C LYS A 110 21.93 10.53 -8.76
N LYS A 111 20.74 10.19 -8.25
CA LYS A 111 19.52 11.01 -8.28
C LYS A 111 19.41 11.90 -7.02
N ALA A 112 20.44 12.69 -6.75
CA ALA A 112 20.63 13.36 -5.46
C ALA A 112 19.54 14.40 -5.10
N GLU A 113 19.08 15.20 -6.07
CA GLU A 113 18.04 16.23 -5.82
C GLU A 113 16.70 15.63 -5.39
N SER A 114 16.38 14.43 -5.86
CA SER A 114 15.11 13.77 -5.56
C SER A 114 15.16 12.79 -4.39
N ALA A 115 16.35 12.45 -3.89
CA ALA A 115 16.52 11.40 -2.87
C ALA A 115 15.83 11.75 -1.54
N ILE A 116 15.89 13.01 -1.11
CA ILE A 116 15.23 13.47 0.12
C ILE A 116 13.71 13.42 -0.04
N LYS A 117 13.19 13.87 -1.20
CA LYS A 117 11.75 13.85 -1.48
C LYS A 117 11.22 12.41 -1.55
N ALA A 118 11.91 11.51 -2.25
CA ALA A 118 11.56 10.09 -2.32
C ALA A 118 11.49 9.46 -0.92
N ALA A 119 12.54 9.62 -0.13
CA ALA A 119 12.59 9.15 1.25
C ALA A 119 11.47 9.69 2.13
N PHE A 120 11.16 10.98 2.00
CA PHE A 120 10.08 11.61 2.75
C PHE A 120 8.71 11.04 2.37
N PHE A 121 8.45 10.85 1.07
CA PHE A 121 7.20 10.24 0.60
C PHE A 121 7.07 8.78 1.02
N THR A 122 8.14 8.00 1.00
CA THR A 122 8.15 6.61 1.52
C THR A 122 7.86 6.59 3.01
N TRP A 123 8.60 7.38 3.80
CA TRP A 123 8.41 7.48 5.25
C TRP A 123 6.98 7.89 5.61
N LEU A 124 6.45 8.93 4.96
CA LEU A 124 5.12 9.44 5.23
C LEU A 124 4.04 8.43 4.84
N SER A 125 4.18 7.78 3.68
CA SER A 125 3.27 6.74 3.20
C SER A 125 3.19 5.56 4.17
N TYR A 126 4.35 5.09 4.63
CA TYR A 126 4.44 4.03 5.63
C TYR A 126 3.78 4.46 6.95
N LEU A 127 4.13 5.65 7.45
CA LEU A 127 3.63 6.16 8.74
C LEU A 127 2.12 6.33 8.75
N VAL A 128 1.53 6.86 7.68
CA VAL A 128 0.07 6.96 7.53
C VAL A 128 -0.57 5.59 7.55
N THR A 129 0.02 4.61 6.85
CA THR A 129 -0.46 3.22 6.83
C THR A 129 -0.42 2.60 8.23
N VAL A 130 0.64 2.82 9.01
CA VAL A 130 0.76 2.36 10.40
C VAL A 130 -0.40 2.91 11.24
N PHE A 131 -0.65 4.22 11.18
CA PHE A 131 -1.73 4.82 11.97
C PHE A 131 -3.11 4.31 11.55
N LEU A 132 -3.35 4.07 10.26
CA LEU A 132 -4.60 3.49 9.77
C LEU A 132 -4.80 2.05 10.26
N LEU A 133 -3.75 1.22 10.22
CA LEU A 133 -3.83 -0.19 10.61
C LEU A 133 -3.90 -0.38 12.13
N VAL A 134 -3.21 0.46 12.91
CA VAL A 134 -3.26 0.42 14.37
C VAL A 134 -4.48 1.15 14.94
N GLY A 135 -5.07 2.08 14.17
CA GLY A 135 -6.24 2.86 14.53
C GLY A 135 -7.38 2.06 15.21
N PRO A 136 -7.80 0.91 14.66
CA PRO A 136 -8.80 0.06 15.32
C PRO A 136 -8.46 -0.30 16.76
N TYR A 137 -7.21 -0.67 17.06
CA TYR A 137 -6.77 -1.05 18.41
C TYR A 137 -6.74 0.14 19.39
N LEU A 138 -6.72 1.37 18.90
CA LEU A 138 -6.80 2.59 19.71
C LEU A 138 -8.26 3.03 19.93
N VAL A 139 -9.14 2.73 18.99
CA VAL A 139 -10.55 3.14 19.02
C VAL A 139 -11.41 2.15 19.82
N PHE A 140 -11.18 0.85 19.65
CA PHE A 140 -11.89 -0.17 20.43
C PHE A 140 -11.43 -0.11 21.90
N GLN A 141 -12.40 -0.08 22.81
CA GLN A 141 -12.18 -0.13 24.26
C GLN A 141 -12.57 -1.48 24.82
N VAL A 142 -12.12 -1.81 26.03
CA VAL A 142 -12.51 -3.04 26.74
C VAL A 142 -14.04 -3.14 26.92
N ASP A 143 -14.72 -1.99 27.02
CA ASP A 143 -16.18 -1.89 27.17
C ASP A 143 -16.96 -1.94 25.84
N SER A 144 -16.29 -2.21 24.71
CA SER A 144 -16.97 -2.38 23.42
C SER A 144 -17.92 -3.57 23.54
N PRO A 145 -19.22 -3.42 23.21
CA PRO A 145 -20.17 -4.52 23.33
C PRO A 145 -19.69 -5.69 22.46
N ASP A 146 -19.68 -6.89 23.04
CA ASP A 146 -19.38 -8.12 22.32
C ASP A 146 -20.32 -8.22 21.12
N PHE A 147 -19.77 -8.06 19.91
CA PHE A 147 -20.52 -8.21 18.69
C PHE A 147 -20.48 -9.68 18.30
N HIS A 148 -21.63 -10.36 18.38
CA HIS A 148 -21.77 -11.78 18.03
C HIS A 148 -20.80 -12.73 18.77
N GLY A 149 -20.41 -12.42 20.01
CA GLY A 149 -19.53 -13.28 20.83
C GLY A 149 -18.05 -13.28 20.43
N LEU A 150 -17.62 -12.31 19.61
CA LEU A 150 -16.20 -12.10 19.29
C LEU A 150 -15.55 -11.18 20.31
N GLU A 151 -14.41 -11.60 20.86
CA GLU A 151 -13.63 -10.79 21.79
C GLU A 151 -13.18 -9.46 21.13
N PRO A 152 -13.10 -8.34 21.88
CA PRO A 152 -12.78 -7.02 21.32
C PRO A 152 -11.49 -6.96 20.49
N HIS A 153 -10.48 -7.78 20.84
CA HIS A 153 -9.22 -7.85 20.10
C HIS A 153 -9.36 -8.52 18.73
N VAL A 154 -10.27 -9.49 18.59
CA VAL A 154 -10.58 -10.12 17.29
C VAL A 154 -11.36 -9.14 16.40
N GLN A 155 -12.26 -8.35 16.97
CA GLN A 155 -12.98 -7.30 16.23
C GLN A 155 -12.02 -6.23 15.70
N ALA A 156 -11.08 -5.78 16.53
CA ALA A 156 -10.03 -4.84 16.11
C ALA A 156 -9.20 -5.39 14.95
N LEU A 157 -8.78 -6.66 15.02
CA LEU A 157 -8.04 -7.31 13.95
C LEU A 157 -8.84 -7.40 12.65
N MET A 158 -10.11 -7.78 12.71
CA MET A 158 -10.99 -7.83 11.53
C MET A 158 -11.16 -6.44 10.88
N CYS A 159 -11.28 -5.41 11.71
CA CYS A 159 -11.33 -4.02 11.23
C CYS A 159 -10.01 -3.60 10.57
N THR A 160 -8.87 -3.94 11.17
CA THR A 160 -7.54 -3.72 10.58
C THR A 160 -7.40 -4.42 9.23
N PHE A 161 -7.84 -5.67 9.10
CA PHE A 161 -7.86 -6.37 7.81
C PHE A 161 -8.74 -5.67 6.78
N ALA A 162 -9.94 -5.24 7.18
CA ALA A 162 -10.85 -4.52 6.28
C ALA A 162 -10.23 -3.20 5.79
N ILE A 163 -9.60 -2.44 6.69
CA ILE A 163 -8.85 -1.22 6.34
C ILE A 163 -7.68 -1.57 5.41
N GLY A 164 -6.90 -2.62 5.72
CA GLY A 164 -5.80 -3.08 4.88
C GLY A 164 -6.27 -3.42 3.46
N LEU A 165 -7.34 -4.21 3.31
CA LEU A 165 -7.93 -4.54 2.01
C LEU A 165 -8.45 -3.30 1.26
N LEU A 166 -9.03 -2.33 1.98
CA LEU A 166 -9.46 -1.07 1.38
C LEU A 166 -8.26 -0.27 0.86
N ILE A 167 -7.18 -0.16 1.64
CA ILE A 167 -5.94 0.50 1.21
C ILE A 167 -5.38 -0.22 -0.02
N VAL A 168 -5.26 -1.55 0.00
CA VAL A 168 -4.83 -2.38 -1.15
C VAL A 168 -5.72 -2.12 -2.38
N ALA A 169 -7.03 -2.00 -2.22
CA ALA A 169 -7.95 -1.74 -3.32
C ALA A 169 -7.77 -0.34 -3.92
N VAL A 170 -7.83 0.71 -3.09
CA VAL A 170 -7.66 2.11 -3.52
C VAL A 170 -6.34 2.30 -4.25
N PHE A 171 -5.31 1.67 -3.72
CA PHE A 171 -3.98 1.81 -4.24
C PHE A 171 -3.74 1.00 -5.51
N ASN A 172 -4.23 -0.24 -5.59
CA ASN A 172 -4.14 -0.99 -6.84
C ASN A 172 -4.92 -0.31 -7.96
N ILE A 173 -6.00 0.43 -7.67
CA ILE A 173 -6.65 1.29 -8.66
C ILE A 173 -5.65 2.35 -9.15
N TYR A 174 -5.01 3.06 -8.23
CA TYR A 174 -4.02 4.08 -8.57
C TYR A 174 -2.86 3.52 -9.43
N VAL A 175 -2.28 2.40 -9.02
CA VAL A 175 -1.19 1.75 -9.75
C VAL A 175 -1.65 1.19 -11.09
N SER A 176 -2.86 0.61 -11.17
CA SER A 176 -3.40 0.12 -12.45
C SER A 176 -3.54 1.22 -13.50
N VAL A 177 -3.84 2.45 -13.06
CA VAL A 177 -3.91 3.62 -13.94
C VAL A 177 -2.52 4.12 -14.30
N VAL A 178 -1.59 4.21 -13.34
CA VAL A 178 -0.26 4.79 -13.58
C VAL A 178 0.66 3.86 -14.37
N GLU A 179 0.61 2.55 -14.11
CA GLU A 179 1.51 1.55 -14.70
C GLU A 179 0.82 0.71 -15.78
N GLU A 180 -0.44 1.00 -16.14
CA GLU A 180 -1.22 0.26 -17.17
C GLU A 180 -1.31 -1.25 -16.92
N VAL A 181 -1.25 -1.64 -15.65
CA VAL A 181 -1.30 -3.04 -15.20
C VAL A 181 -2.71 -3.43 -14.77
N SER A 182 -3.06 -4.71 -14.92
CA SER A 182 -4.38 -5.20 -14.53
C SER A 182 -4.61 -5.12 -13.00
N PHE A 183 -5.62 -4.35 -12.59
CA PHE A 183 -6.05 -4.22 -11.18
C PHE A 183 -6.29 -5.57 -10.52
N ARG A 184 -7.06 -6.46 -11.19
CA ARG A 184 -7.48 -7.74 -10.61
C ARG A 184 -6.31 -8.65 -10.27
N SER A 185 -5.31 -8.71 -11.14
CA SER A 185 -4.14 -9.57 -10.92
C SER A 185 -3.36 -9.10 -9.69
N ARG A 186 -3.01 -7.81 -9.63
CA ARG A 186 -2.25 -7.25 -8.50
C ARG A 186 -3.03 -7.24 -7.20
N PHE A 187 -4.33 -6.97 -7.25
CA PHE A 187 -5.19 -7.01 -6.07
C PHE A 187 -5.24 -8.42 -5.47
N LEU A 188 -5.43 -9.45 -6.30
CA LEU A 188 -5.43 -10.84 -5.83
C LEU A 188 -4.07 -11.28 -5.31
N GLU A 189 -2.99 -10.88 -5.98
CA GLU A 189 -1.62 -11.16 -5.54
C GLU A 189 -1.32 -10.54 -4.18
N MET A 190 -1.52 -9.22 -4.02
CA MET A 190 -1.27 -8.52 -2.76
C MET A 190 -2.17 -9.03 -1.63
N THR A 191 -3.45 -9.29 -1.91
CA THR A 191 -4.38 -9.87 -0.93
C THR A 191 -3.96 -11.28 -0.52
N GLY A 192 -3.51 -12.10 -1.48
CA GLY A 192 -2.99 -13.43 -1.23
C GLY A 192 -1.73 -13.41 -0.36
N ILE A 193 -0.76 -12.55 -0.68
CA ILE A 193 0.46 -12.35 0.11
C ILE A 193 0.11 -11.92 1.53
N LEU A 194 -0.74 -10.90 1.68
CA LEU A 194 -1.18 -10.38 2.97
C LEU A 194 -1.88 -11.47 3.81
N GLY A 195 -2.74 -12.29 3.20
CA GLY A 195 -3.39 -13.42 3.87
C GLY A 195 -2.39 -14.50 4.32
N VAL A 196 -1.45 -14.90 3.45
CA VAL A 196 -0.44 -15.91 3.77
C VAL A 196 0.50 -15.44 4.87
N VAL A 197 1.04 -14.23 4.76
CA VAL A 197 1.94 -13.65 5.77
C VAL A 197 1.23 -13.54 7.11
N SER A 198 -0.04 -13.11 7.11
CA SER A 198 -0.81 -13.03 8.34
C SER A 198 -1.08 -14.39 8.98
N LEU A 199 -1.38 -15.42 8.19
CA LEU A 199 -1.60 -16.78 8.70
C LEU A 199 -0.32 -17.36 9.31
N ILE A 200 0.83 -17.12 8.67
CA ILE A 200 2.14 -17.54 9.17
C ILE A 200 2.46 -16.80 10.47
N SER A 201 2.32 -15.48 10.50
CA SER A 201 2.58 -14.65 11.69
C SER A 201 1.64 -14.99 12.84
N TYR A 202 0.39 -15.34 12.55
CA TYR A 202 -0.56 -15.89 13.52
C TYR A 202 -0.03 -17.17 14.17
N GLY A 203 0.41 -18.14 13.35
CA GLY A 203 0.98 -19.40 13.85
C GLY A 203 2.24 -19.18 14.69
N ILE A 204 3.10 -18.27 14.26
CA ILE A 204 4.31 -17.87 15.02
C ILE A 204 3.92 -17.23 16.35
N GLY A 205 2.92 -16.34 16.38
CA GLY A 205 2.44 -15.69 17.60
C GLY A 205 1.97 -16.70 18.66
N ILE A 206 1.20 -17.71 18.24
CA ILE A 206 0.76 -18.80 19.13
C ILE A 206 1.94 -19.62 19.64
N ALA A 207 2.85 -20.02 18.75
CA ALA A 207 4.01 -20.83 19.11
C ALA A 207 4.91 -20.10 20.12
N LEU A 208 5.22 -18.82 19.87
CA LEU A 208 6.04 -18.01 20.75
C LEU A 208 5.36 -17.77 22.10
N ARG A 209 4.05 -17.53 22.13
CA ARG A 209 3.29 -17.40 23.38
C ARG A 209 3.42 -18.66 24.24
N GLY A 210 3.24 -19.83 23.63
CA GLY A 210 3.37 -21.12 24.31
C GLY A 210 4.79 -21.41 24.80
N MET A 211 5.81 -21.08 24.01
CA MET A 211 7.23 -21.28 24.37
C MET A 211 7.72 -20.34 25.47
N LEU A 212 7.27 -19.08 25.45
CA LEU A 212 7.70 -18.05 26.40
C LEU A 212 6.89 -18.10 27.71
N GLY A 213 5.84 -18.92 27.78
CA GLY A 213 4.97 -19.00 28.96
C GLY A 213 4.25 -17.70 29.25
N ILE A 214 3.91 -16.93 28.20
CA ILE A 214 3.18 -15.67 28.35
C ILE A 214 1.70 -16.01 28.59
N GLU A 215 1.36 -16.14 29.88
CA GLU A 215 -0.02 -16.15 30.37
C GLU A 215 -0.40 -14.70 30.70
N ILE A 216 -1.38 -14.17 29.96
CA ILE A 216 -1.99 -12.85 30.14
C ILE A 216 -3.45 -13.08 30.48
#